data_AF-A0A3D0FN03-F1
#
_entry.id   AF-A0A3D0FN03-F1
#
_cell.length_a   1.000
_cell.length_b   1.000
_cell.length_c   1.000
_cell.angle_alpha   90.00
_cell.angle_beta   90.00
_cell.angle_gamma   90.00
#
_symmetry.space_group_name_H-M   'P 1'
#
loop_
_entity.id
_entity.type
_entity.pdbx_description
1 polymer ?
#
loop_
_entity_poly.entity_id
_entity_poly.type
_entity_poly.pdbx_seq_one_letter_code
_entity_poly.pdbx_strand_id
1 'polypeptide(L)'
;MGAIFIGDIDVPFYKISKWTDTTKVDIFPCDLYYMDLDGEWSIDDNDTIIDHTTNARPEIFVARISAENMNNHISPINGLKRYFDKNHNYWLGHYEEDNKRALSYTDKDWANDYNFSHEIRYLYNSQNYDACQYDSLLQNVTKINYLQRVMSHSYSFVQLACHSSYSYHSFYFNHANLFASDIFGLYTHPIGYNLFCCSACKWIDAKRSIRVYLAGSYLFGNSKTLVIVGSTKTGSMLNFSNFYHPLSQKMCVGKAFLNWWWITCGNTHNSAQKWWHNGMVILGDPMLQLNKDISYKCQDTINITSFDFSNQSNLHYYRANQTINVDNYVIPVGTHVIFDAPNVNLGTNFICPLGATFEIRNKGCQ
;
A
#
# COMPACT_ATOMS: atom_id res chain seq x y z
N MET A 1 -16.11 -4.68 -1.73
CA MET A 1 -15.84 -5.12 -0.33
C MET A 1 -14.38 -5.56 -0.24
N GLY A 2 -13.87 -5.91 0.93
CA GLY A 2 -12.51 -6.41 1.06
C GLY A 2 -12.24 -7.10 2.38
N ALA A 3 -11.13 -7.82 2.44
CA ALA A 3 -10.67 -8.54 3.62
C ALA A 3 -9.20 -8.20 3.92
N ILE A 4 -8.84 -8.28 5.20
CA ILE A 4 -7.46 -8.14 5.68
C ILE A 4 -7.12 -9.41 6.45
N PHE A 5 -6.07 -10.10 6.03
CA PHE A 5 -5.52 -11.25 6.71
C PHE A 5 -4.39 -10.80 7.63
N ILE A 6 -4.56 -11.03 8.93
CA ILE A 6 -3.59 -10.66 9.96
C ILE A 6 -2.97 -11.93 10.54
N GLY A 7 -1.64 -12.05 10.47
CA GLY A 7 -0.88 -13.24 10.88
C GLY A 7 -0.56 -14.19 9.73
N ASP A 8 -0.09 -15.40 10.08
CA ASP A 8 0.27 -16.45 9.12
C ASP A 8 -0.97 -17.18 8.60
N ILE A 9 -1.72 -16.50 7.73
CA ILE A 9 -2.87 -17.12 7.05
C ILE A 9 -2.36 -17.88 5.83
N ASP A 10 -2.81 -19.13 5.68
CA ASP A 10 -2.45 -19.97 4.54
C ASP A 10 -2.76 -19.30 3.19
N VAL A 11 -2.01 -19.71 2.17
CA VAL A 11 -2.09 -19.14 0.84
C VAL A 11 -2.02 -20.25 -0.21
N PRO A 12 -2.94 -20.24 -1.19
CA PRO A 12 -2.85 -21.17 -2.32
C PRO A 12 -1.68 -20.78 -3.22
N PHE A 13 -1.06 -21.79 -3.82
CA PHE A 13 0.00 -21.59 -4.80
C PHE A 13 -0.56 -21.72 -6.21
N TYR A 14 -0.11 -20.84 -7.10
CA TYR A 14 -0.36 -20.92 -8.53
C TYR A 14 0.90 -21.40 -9.25
N LYS A 15 0.74 -22.34 -10.17
CA LYS A 15 1.77 -22.95 -11.00
C LYS A 15 1.54 -22.62 -12.46
N ILE A 16 2.54 -22.01 -13.11
CA ILE A 16 2.48 -21.67 -14.55
C ILE A 16 3.83 -21.86 -15.21
N SER A 17 3.86 -22.13 -16.51
CA SER A 17 5.11 -22.07 -17.28
C SER A 17 5.67 -20.64 -17.31
N LYS A 18 7.00 -20.51 -17.32
CA LYS A 18 7.65 -19.20 -17.40
C LYS A 18 7.48 -18.62 -18.80
N TRP A 19 7.17 -17.32 -18.87
CA TRP A 19 7.09 -16.59 -20.14
C TRP A 19 8.39 -16.69 -20.96
N THR A 20 9.54 -16.65 -20.29
CA THR A 20 10.86 -16.66 -20.95
C THR A 20 11.32 -18.05 -21.36
N ASP A 21 10.73 -19.11 -20.79
CA ASP A 21 11.13 -20.50 -21.01
C ASP A 21 9.98 -21.43 -20.60
N THR A 22 9.20 -21.90 -21.57
CA THR A 22 8.02 -22.72 -21.32
C THR A 22 8.34 -24.11 -20.80
N THR A 23 9.61 -24.52 -20.80
CA THR A 23 10.07 -25.77 -20.17
C THR A 23 10.26 -25.63 -18.66
N LYS A 24 10.29 -24.40 -18.16
CA LYS A 24 10.40 -24.09 -16.73
C LYS A 24 9.06 -23.63 -16.17
N VAL A 25 8.90 -23.87 -14.87
CA VAL A 25 7.68 -23.53 -14.13
C VAL A 25 8.00 -22.47 -13.08
N ASP A 26 7.06 -21.54 -12.88
CA ASP A 26 7.02 -20.61 -11.75
C ASP A 26 5.89 -21.05 -10.80
N ILE A 27 6.19 -21.05 -9.49
CA ILE A 27 5.22 -21.40 -8.42
C ILE A 27 5.25 -20.29 -7.39
N PHE A 28 4.09 -19.69 -7.12
CA PHE A 28 4.00 -18.50 -6.28
C PHE A 28 2.69 -18.42 -5.49
N PRO A 29 2.71 -17.79 -4.31
CA PRO A 29 1.50 -17.46 -3.54
C PRO A 29 0.55 -16.58 -4.36
N CYS A 30 -0.75 -16.90 -4.36
CA CYS A 30 -1.75 -16.25 -5.21
C CYS A 30 -2.97 -15.80 -4.40
N ASP A 31 -2.97 -14.54 -3.94
CA ASP A 31 -4.13 -13.99 -3.22
C ASP A 31 -5.34 -13.71 -4.13
N LEU A 32 -5.15 -13.71 -5.46
CA LEU A 32 -6.25 -13.60 -6.42
C LEU A 32 -7.32 -14.70 -6.18
N TYR A 33 -6.91 -15.88 -5.73
CA TYR A 33 -7.83 -16.96 -5.35
C TYR A 33 -8.82 -16.56 -4.24
N TYR A 34 -8.40 -15.74 -3.28
CA TYR A 34 -9.30 -15.25 -2.22
C TYR A 34 -10.07 -14.01 -2.62
N MET A 35 -9.61 -13.31 -3.65
CA MET A 35 -10.24 -12.10 -4.18
C MET A 35 -11.39 -12.42 -5.14
N ASP A 36 -11.27 -13.56 -5.81
CA ASP A 36 -12.22 -14.08 -6.77
C ASP A 36 -13.19 -15.06 -6.09
N LEU A 37 -14.45 -14.65 -5.97
CA LEU A 37 -15.45 -15.37 -5.19
C LEU A 37 -16.35 -16.26 -6.04
N ASP A 38 -16.36 -16.06 -7.36
CA ASP A 38 -17.21 -16.79 -8.30
C ASP A 38 -16.45 -17.42 -9.50
N GLY A 39 -15.12 -17.31 -9.49
CA GLY A 39 -14.21 -17.90 -10.46
C GLY A 39 -13.99 -19.40 -10.26
N GLU A 40 -13.70 -20.07 -11.38
CA GLU A 40 -13.42 -21.50 -11.41
C GLU A 40 -11.90 -21.76 -11.51
N TRP A 41 -11.39 -22.54 -10.56
CA TRP A 41 -9.97 -22.82 -10.44
C TRP A 41 -9.68 -24.30 -10.65
N SER A 42 -8.74 -24.60 -11.56
CA SER A 42 -8.23 -25.97 -11.73
C SER A 42 -7.05 -26.19 -10.79
N ILE A 43 -7.08 -27.29 -10.05
CA ILE A 43 -6.07 -27.65 -9.04
C ILE A 43 -5.48 -29.01 -9.42
N ASP A 44 -4.19 -29.20 -9.18
CA ASP A 44 -3.52 -30.50 -9.35
C ASP A 44 -3.57 -31.38 -8.09
N ASP A 45 -3.02 -32.58 -8.16
CA ASP A 45 -2.99 -33.54 -7.04
C ASP A 45 -2.17 -33.06 -5.81
N ASN A 46 -1.48 -31.92 -5.88
CA ASN A 46 -0.72 -31.33 -4.78
C ASN A 46 -1.35 -30.02 -4.27
N ASP A 47 -2.66 -29.87 -4.43
CA ASP A 47 -3.41 -28.68 -4.03
C ASP A 47 -2.86 -27.37 -4.63
N THR A 48 -2.20 -27.46 -5.79
CA THR A 48 -1.63 -26.30 -6.48
C THR A 48 -2.52 -25.90 -7.66
N ILE A 49 -2.88 -24.62 -7.71
CA ILE A 49 -3.66 -24.05 -8.80
C ILE A 49 -2.84 -24.11 -10.09
N ILE A 50 -3.41 -24.68 -11.15
CA ILE A 50 -2.77 -24.79 -12.47
C ILE A 50 -3.48 -23.96 -13.54
N ASP A 51 -4.75 -23.66 -13.33
CA ASP A 51 -5.49 -22.79 -14.22
C ASP A 51 -6.61 -22.02 -13.51
N HIS A 52 -7.01 -20.94 -14.16
CA HIS A 52 -8.13 -20.09 -13.81
C HIS A 52 -8.96 -19.90 -15.07
N THR A 53 -10.07 -20.63 -15.16
CA THR A 53 -10.70 -21.02 -16.44
C THR A 53 -11.80 -20.06 -16.87
N THR A 54 -12.54 -19.46 -15.94
CA THR A 54 -13.63 -18.50 -16.20
C THR A 54 -13.79 -17.49 -15.05
N ASN A 55 -14.41 -16.34 -15.33
CA ASN A 55 -14.71 -15.27 -14.37
C ASN A 55 -13.51 -14.73 -13.57
N ALA A 56 -12.37 -14.55 -14.23
CA ALA A 56 -11.11 -14.24 -13.55
C ALA A 56 -10.99 -12.84 -12.91
N ARG A 57 -12.10 -12.10 -12.87
CA ARG A 57 -12.15 -10.75 -12.36
C ARG A 57 -12.50 -10.81 -10.87
N PRO A 58 -11.67 -10.33 -9.95
CA PRO A 58 -11.95 -10.40 -8.51
C PRO A 58 -13.14 -9.53 -8.05
N GLU A 59 -13.93 -9.99 -7.07
CA GLU A 59 -15.06 -9.25 -6.48
C GLU A 59 -14.65 -8.40 -5.27
N ILE A 60 -13.61 -8.85 -4.55
CA ILE A 60 -13.11 -8.19 -3.35
C ILE A 60 -11.61 -7.97 -3.44
N PHE A 61 -11.09 -6.99 -2.70
CA PHE A 61 -9.65 -6.91 -2.48
C PHE A 61 -9.26 -7.70 -1.22
N VAL A 62 -8.07 -8.27 -1.24
CA VAL A 62 -7.44 -8.92 -0.08
C VAL A 62 -6.10 -8.25 0.19
N ALA A 63 -5.82 -7.98 1.46
CA ALA A 63 -4.50 -7.52 1.90
C ALA A 63 -3.96 -8.39 3.02
N ARG A 64 -2.64 -8.43 3.18
CA ARG A 64 -1.96 -9.20 4.23
C ARG A 64 -1.13 -8.32 5.17
N ILE A 65 -1.26 -8.55 6.46
CA ILE A 65 -0.39 -8.03 7.51
C ILE A 65 0.18 -9.24 8.26
N SER A 66 1.33 -9.73 7.79
CA SER A 66 2.04 -10.85 8.41
C SER A 66 3.50 -10.49 8.64
N ALA A 67 3.89 -10.43 9.91
CA ALA A 67 5.27 -10.24 10.33
C ALA A 67 6.04 -11.57 10.44
N GLU A 68 5.45 -12.67 9.96
CA GLU A 68 6.18 -13.92 9.79
C GLU A 68 7.29 -13.78 8.75
N ASN A 69 8.29 -14.66 8.85
CA ASN A 69 9.40 -14.75 7.88
C ASN A 69 10.27 -13.50 7.85
N MET A 70 10.25 -12.75 8.96
CA MET A 70 11.19 -11.67 9.26
C MET A 70 12.46 -12.18 9.96
N ASN A 71 12.61 -13.51 10.12
CA ASN A 71 13.76 -14.19 10.71
C ASN A 71 14.26 -13.48 12.00
N ASN A 72 15.57 -13.25 12.11
CA ASN A 72 16.17 -12.64 13.29
C ASN A 72 16.04 -11.10 13.34
N HIS A 73 15.35 -10.47 12.37
CA HIS A 73 15.23 -9.01 12.35
C HIS A 73 14.18 -8.51 13.34
N ILE A 74 13.08 -9.24 13.48
CA ILE A 74 12.02 -8.94 14.45
C ILE A 74 11.14 -10.17 14.68
N SER A 75 10.69 -10.36 15.92
CA SER A 75 9.69 -11.38 16.21
C SER A 75 8.34 -10.99 15.60
N PRO A 76 7.48 -11.96 15.21
CA PRO A 76 6.19 -11.65 14.61
C PRO A 76 5.33 -10.73 15.48
N ILE A 77 5.26 -10.97 16.79
CA ILE A 77 4.52 -10.12 17.74
C ILE A 77 5.04 -8.68 17.73
N ASN A 78 6.36 -8.47 17.77
CA ASN A 78 6.92 -7.12 17.78
C ASN A 78 6.76 -6.43 16.41
N GLY A 79 6.81 -7.18 15.31
CA GLY A 79 6.55 -6.67 13.97
C GLY A 79 5.11 -6.19 13.82
N LEU A 80 4.15 -7.00 14.29
CA LEU A 80 2.73 -6.62 14.31
C LEU A 80 2.49 -5.40 15.20
N LYS A 81 3.04 -5.37 16.43
CA LYS A 81 2.93 -4.19 17.32
C LYS A 81 3.46 -2.94 16.64
N ARG A 82 4.69 -2.99 16.11
CA ARG A 82 5.28 -1.85 15.38
C ARG A 82 4.45 -1.43 14.17
N TYR A 83 3.84 -2.37 13.46
CA TYR A 83 2.96 -2.06 12.33
C TYR A 83 1.67 -1.37 12.79
N PHE A 84 0.98 -1.92 13.78
CA PHE A 84 -0.26 -1.34 14.28
C PHE A 84 -0.04 -0.01 15.00
N ASP A 85 1.09 0.19 15.68
CA ASP A 85 1.44 1.48 16.29
C ASP A 85 1.56 2.58 15.23
N LYS A 86 2.27 2.34 14.11
CA LYS A 86 2.36 3.32 13.03
C LYS A 86 1.03 3.49 12.29
N ASN A 87 0.30 2.40 12.04
CA ASN A 87 -1.00 2.46 11.39
C ASN A 87 -1.98 3.30 12.24
N HIS A 88 -2.04 3.03 13.54
CA HIS A 88 -2.82 3.80 14.49
C HIS A 88 -2.40 5.28 14.48
N ASN A 89 -1.10 5.58 14.62
CA ASN A 89 -0.59 6.96 14.57
C ASN A 89 -0.97 7.70 13.28
N TYR A 90 -0.95 7.01 12.14
CA TYR A 90 -1.41 7.58 10.88
C TYR A 90 -2.89 7.97 10.93
N TRP A 91 -3.76 7.04 11.32
CA TRP A 91 -5.20 7.31 11.40
C TRP A 91 -5.54 8.31 12.48
N LEU A 92 -4.74 8.41 13.55
CA LEU A 92 -4.85 9.45 14.55
C LEU A 92 -4.38 10.83 14.06
N GLY A 93 -3.77 10.94 12.87
CA GLY A 93 -3.20 12.18 12.37
C GLY A 93 -1.96 12.65 13.15
N HIS A 94 -1.22 11.71 13.76
CA HIS A 94 0.09 11.98 14.36
C HIS A 94 1.22 12.01 13.32
N TYR A 95 0.96 11.55 12.09
CA TYR A 95 1.84 11.78 10.96
C TYR A 95 1.23 12.90 10.12
N GLU A 96 1.88 14.06 10.14
CA GLU A 96 1.60 15.10 9.16
C GLU A 96 2.04 14.60 7.78
N GLU A 97 1.08 14.38 6.88
CA GLU A 97 1.35 14.23 5.45
C GLU A 97 1.56 15.63 4.85
N ASP A 98 2.63 16.32 5.25
CA ASP A 98 2.90 17.68 4.78
C ASP A 98 3.24 17.74 3.28
N ASN A 99 3.53 16.58 2.66
CA ASN A 99 3.98 16.52 1.29
C ASN A 99 3.29 15.40 0.50
N LYS A 100 2.12 15.73 -0.07
CA LYS A 100 1.46 14.94 -1.12
C LYS A 100 2.27 15.04 -2.42
N ARG A 101 3.43 14.38 -2.45
CA ARG A 101 4.35 14.31 -3.59
C ARG A 101 4.81 12.89 -3.80
N ALA A 102 4.79 12.44 -5.05
CA ALA A 102 5.17 11.09 -5.40
C ALA A 102 6.58 11.02 -6.02
N LEU A 103 7.20 9.84 -5.99
CA LEU A 103 8.46 9.55 -6.68
C LEU A 103 8.26 8.36 -7.62
N SER A 104 8.52 8.53 -8.91
CA SER A 104 8.87 7.41 -9.78
C SER A 104 10.39 7.25 -9.80
N TYR A 105 10.87 6.05 -9.44
CA TYR A 105 12.27 5.69 -9.46
C TYR A 105 12.45 4.49 -10.41
N THR A 106 12.99 4.76 -11.59
CA THR A 106 12.94 3.83 -12.73
C THR A 106 14.36 3.48 -13.19
N ASP A 107 14.72 2.21 -13.01
CA ASP A 107 16.01 1.65 -13.44
C ASP A 107 16.07 1.42 -14.96
N LYS A 108 17.27 1.13 -15.47
CA LYS A 108 17.62 1.14 -16.89
C LYS A 108 16.58 0.52 -17.84
N ASP A 109 16.09 -0.68 -17.54
CA ASP A 109 15.26 -1.45 -18.48
C ASP A 109 13.92 -0.80 -18.78
N TRP A 110 13.44 0.05 -17.88
CA TRP A 110 12.16 0.77 -18.00
C TRP A 110 12.33 2.28 -18.17
N ALA A 111 13.57 2.79 -18.15
CA ALA A 111 13.86 4.23 -18.11
C ALA A 111 13.33 4.99 -19.33
N ASN A 112 13.27 4.33 -20.50
CA ASN A 112 12.75 4.91 -21.73
C ASN A 112 11.23 4.78 -21.89
N ASP A 113 10.55 4.07 -20.98
CA ASP A 113 9.09 3.95 -20.99
C ASP A 113 8.47 5.13 -20.23
N TYR A 114 7.68 5.92 -20.96
CA TYR A 114 6.97 7.07 -20.42
C TYR A 114 6.05 6.69 -19.26
N ASN A 115 5.40 5.54 -19.34
CA ASN A 115 4.36 5.16 -18.38
C ASN A 115 4.95 4.89 -17.01
N PHE A 116 6.09 4.19 -16.96
CA PHE A 116 6.84 3.93 -15.73
C PHE A 116 7.25 5.20 -15.00
N SER A 117 7.50 6.25 -15.76
CA SER A 117 8.13 7.45 -15.23
C SER A 117 7.11 8.52 -14.86
N HIS A 118 5.99 8.55 -15.58
CA HIS A 118 5.07 9.68 -15.51
C HIS A 118 3.64 9.32 -15.13
N GLU A 119 3.17 8.06 -15.19
CA GLU A 119 1.77 7.77 -14.80
C GLU A 119 1.52 7.96 -13.30
N ILE A 120 2.55 7.89 -12.45
CA ILE A 120 2.43 8.21 -11.02
C ILE A 120 1.91 9.63 -10.77
N ARG A 121 2.09 10.54 -11.73
CA ARG A 121 1.57 11.91 -11.68
C ARG A 121 0.05 11.96 -11.45
N TYR A 122 -0.67 10.92 -11.87
CA TYR A 122 -2.11 10.87 -11.72
C TYR A 122 -2.55 10.75 -10.26
N LEU A 123 -1.66 10.37 -9.34
CA LEU A 123 -1.94 10.25 -7.90
C LEU A 123 -2.13 11.61 -7.21
N TYR A 124 -1.17 12.52 -7.39
CA TYR A 124 -1.14 13.81 -6.66
C TYR A 124 -1.24 15.05 -7.54
N ASN A 125 -1.41 14.89 -8.86
CA ASN A 125 -1.34 15.89 -9.95
C ASN A 125 0.02 15.95 -10.67
N SER A 126 0.02 16.58 -11.86
CA SER A 126 1.18 16.66 -12.76
C SER A 126 2.37 17.49 -12.27
N GLN A 127 2.22 18.23 -11.17
CA GLN A 127 3.27 19.07 -10.58
C GLN A 127 3.84 18.47 -9.28
N ASN A 128 3.12 17.51 -8.69
CA ASN A 128 3.41 16.93 -7.38
C ASN A 128 4.02 15.52 -7.49
N TYR A 129 5.00 15.36 -8.38
CA TYR A 129 5.84 14.17 -8.41
C TYR A 129 7.22 14.48 -8.99
N ASP A 130 8.19 13.62 -8.67
CA ASP A 130 9.48 13.59 -9.35
C ASP A 130 9.64 12.27 -10.11
N ALA A 131 10.22 12.34 -11.31
CA ALA A 131 10.64 11.19 -12.08
C ALA A 131 12.18 11.11 -12.08
N CYS A 132 12.73 10.05 -11.48
CA CYS A 132 14.14 9.72 -11.53
C CYS A 132 14.32 8.49 -12.42
N GLN A 133 14.66 8.70 -13.68
CA GLN A 133 14.93 7.66 -14.67
C GLN A 133 16.43 7.47 -14.82
N TYR A 134 16.86 6.24 -15.10
CA TYR A 134 18.26 5.95 -15.37
C TYR A 134 18.72 6.68 -16.64
N ASP A 135 19.77 7.48 -16.50
CA ASP A 135 20.49 8.10 -17.60
C ASP A 135 21.94 7.61 -17.59
N SER A 136 22.43 7.13 -18.74
CA SER A 136 23.77 6.53 -18.85
C SER A 136 24.92 7.53 -18.65
N LEU A 137 24.69 8.81 -18.94
CA LEU A 137 25.67 9.89 -18.75
C LEU A 137 25.68 10.39 -17.31
N LEU A 138 24.50 10.49 -16.69
CA LEU A 138 24.37 11.00 -15.32
C LEU A 138 24.59 9.94 -14.24
N GLN A 139 24.35 8.66 -14.56
CA GLN A 139 24.46 7.53 -13.62
C GLN A 139 23.70 7.80 -12.29
N ASN A 140 22.54 8.47 -12.43
CA ASN A 140 21.75 9.06 -11.36
C ASN A 140 20.90 8.04 -10.58
N VAL A 141 20.57 6.91 -11.20
CA VAL A 141 19.78 5.84 -10.58
C VAL A 141 20.70 4.81 -9.94
N THR A 142 20.80 4.87 -8.61
CA THR A 142 21.70 4.05 -7.81
C THR A 142 21.06 3.66 -6.48
N LYS A 143 21.56 2.60 -5.84
CA LYS A 143 21.18 2.22 -4.46
C LYS A 143 21.24 3.41 -3.49
N ILE A 144 22.35 4.16 -3.51
CA ILE A 144 22.57 5.28 -2.58
C ILE A 144 21.58 6.41 -2.86
N ASN A 145 21.39 6.77 -4.13
CA ASN A 145 20.46 7.83 -4.49
C ASN A 145 19.00 7.48 -4.15
N TYR A 146 18.60 6.22 -4.38
CA TYR A 146 17.28 5.73 -3.97
C TYR A 146 17.08 5.87 -2.46
N LEU A 147 18.03 5.39 -1.65
CA LEU A 147 17.97 5.49 -0.19
C LEU A 147 17.87 6.95 0.26
N GLN A 148 18.70 7.84 -0.28
CA GLN A 148 18.65 9.28 0.05
C GLN A 148 17.27 9.89 -0.20
N ARG A 149 16.59 9.49 -1.29
CA ARG A 149 15.25 9.99 -1.62
C ARG A 149 14.17 9.43 -0.71
N VAL A 150 14.17 8.13 -0.41
CA VAL A 150 13.13 7.55 0.48
C VAL A 150 13.34 7.88 1.95
N MET A 151 14.56 8.27 2.34
CA MET A 151 14.87 8.83 3.65
C MET A 151 14.64 10.34 3.72
N SER A 152 14.35 11.02 2.60
CA SER A 152 13.91 12.41 2.65
C SER A 152 12.45 12.50 3.05
N HIS A 153 12.04 13.62 3.63
CA HIS A 153 10.62 13.91 3.92
C HIS A 153 9.86 14.39 2.66
N SER A 154 10.41 14.14 1.46
CA SER A 154 9.91 14.74 0.22
C SER A 154 8.79 13.93 -0.45
N TYR A 155 8.62 12.65 -0.10
CA TYR A 155 7.72 11.75 -0.83
C TYR A 155 6.85 10.94 0.12
N SER A 156 5.54 10.96 -0.12
CA SER A 156 4.56 10.13 0.57
C SER A 156 4.33 8.80 -0.15
N PHE A 157 4.48 8.75 -1.47
CA PHE A 157 4.29 7.53 -2.25
C PHE A 157 5.41 7.31 -3.28
N VAL A 158 5.85 6.07 -3.42
CA VAL A 158 6.96 5.71 -4.33
C VAL A 158 6.56 4.59 -5.28
N GLN A 159 6.78 4.78 -6.57
CA GLN A 159 6.87 3.69 -7.54
C GLN A 159 8.34 3.36 -7.77
N LEU A 160 8.73 2.14 -7.46
CA LEU A 160 10.08 1.64 -7.79
C LEU A 160 9.94 0.63 -8.92
N ALA A 161 10.66 0.86 -10.00
CA ALA A 161 10.81 -0.09 -11.10
C ALA A 161 12.28 -0.50 -11.23
N CYS A 162 12.60 -1.68 -10.69
CA CYS A 162 13.93 -2.27 -10.78
C CYS A 162 13.86 -3.79 -10.79
N HIS A 163 14.95 -4.45 -11.18
CA HIS A 163 15.05 -5.90 -11.01
C HIS A 163 15.09 -6.25 -9.52
N SER A 164 14.48 -7.37 -9.14
CA SER A 164 14.40 -7.75 -7.73
C SER A 164 14.28 -9.27 -7.55
N SER A 165 14.52 -9.68 -6.31
CA SER A 165 14.12 -10.97 -5.78
C SER A 165 13.27 -10.78 -4.53
N TYR A 166 12.90 -11.88 -3.86
CA TYR A 166 12.24 -11.82 -2.56
C TYR A 166 13.08 -11.18 -1.44
N SER A 167 14.39 -10.94 -1.64
CA SER A 167 15.30 -10.49 -0.58
C SER A 167 16.16 -9.26 -0.91
N TYR A 168 16.13 -8.78 -2.15
CA TYR A 168 16.87 -7.56 -2.55
C TYR A 168 16.31 -6.92 -3.81
N HIS A 169 16.49 -5.62 -3.93
CA HIS A 169 16.44 -4.87 -5.19
C HIS A 169 17.82 -4.89 -5.86
N SER A 170 17.87 -4.96 -7.18
CA SER A 170 19.09 -4.96 -7.98
C SER A 170 19.07 -3.76 -8.92
N PHE A 171 20.02 -2.85 -8.73
CA PHE A 171 20.19 -1.66 -9.54
C PHE A 171 21.22 -1.93 -10.64
N TYR A 172 20.93 -1.50 -11.86
CA TYR A 172 21.82 -1.66 -13.00
C TYR A 172 23.20 -1.03 -12.75
N PHE A 173 23.22 0.21 -12.23
CA PHE A 173 24.46 0.91 -11.97
C PHE A 173 25.33 0.17 -10.95
N ASN A 174 26.58 -0.13 -11.35
CA ASN A 174 27.55 -0.93 -10.60
C ASN A 174 27.04 -2.31 -10.14
N HIS A 175 25.95 -2.82 -10.72
CA HIS A 175 25.32 -4.08 -10.31
C HIS A 175 25.06 -4.17 -8.80
N ALA A 176 24.65 -3.05 -8.20
CA ALA A 176 24.51 -2.93 -6.75
C ALA A 176 23.19 -3.54 -6.27
N ASN A 177 23.27 -4.36 -5.22
CA ASN A 177 22.09 -4.91 -4.55
C ASN A 177 21.77 -4.12 -3.27
N LEU A 178 20.50 -3.76 -3.11
CA LEU A 178 19.91 -3.23 -1.89
C LEU A 178 19.15 -4.36 -1.20
N PHE A 179 19.71 -4.89 -0.12
CA PHE A 179 19.12 -6.04 0.58
C PHE A 179 18.00 -5.62 1.53
N ALA A 180 17.09 -6.55 1.81
CA ALA A 180 16.05 -6.39 2.81
C ALA A 180 16.60 -5.93 4.17
N SER A 181 17.80 -6.38 4.55
CA SER A 181 18.47 -5.97 5.78
C SER A 181 18.86 -4.50 5.81
N ASP A 182 19.27 -3.95 4.66
CA ASP A 182 19.65 -2.54 4.53
C ASP A 182 18.41 -1.66 4.76
N ILE A 183 17.26 -2.05 4.20
CA ILE A 183 16.01 -1.29 4.32
C ILE A 183 15.45 -1.36 5.75
N PHE A 184 15.50 -2.54 6.39
CA PHE A 184 14.89 -2.76 7.70
C PHE A 184 15.40 -1.78 8.78
N GLY A 185 16.69 -1.44 8.72
CA GLY A 185 17.35 -0.56 9.67
C GLY A 185 17.20 0.94 9.39
N LEU A 186 16.61 1.35 8.26
CA LEU A 186 16.54 2.74 7.83
C LEU A 186 15.19 3.37 8.11
N TYR A 187 15.21 4.65 8.49
CA TYR A 187 14.01 5.46 8.64
C TYR A 187 13.54 6.03 7.30
N THR A 188 12.66 5.28 6.62
CA THR A 188 12.02 5.74 5.37
C THR A 188 10.68 6.42 5.63
N HIS A 189 10.42 7.51 4.89
CA HIS A 189 9.26 8.38 5.06
C HIS A 189 8.04 8.04 4.19
N PRO A 190 8.16 7.42 3.01
CA PRO A 190 6.98 7.08 2.22
C PRO A 190 6.02 6.20 3.01
N ILE A 191 4.74 6.52 2.94
CA ILE A 191 3.65 5.77 3.58
C ILE A 191 3.16 4.63 2.67
N GLY A 192 3.45 4.69 1.38
CA GLY A 192 3.03 3.67 0.43
C GLY A 192 4.03 3.43 -0.70
N TYR A 193 4.04 2.20 -1.20
CA TYR A 193 4.86 1.81 -2.35
C TYR A 193 4.05 1.05 -3.40
N ASN A 194 4.34 1.31 -4.67
CA ASN A 194 4.08 0.40 -5.78
C ASN A 194 5.40 -0.18 -6.26
N LEU A 195 5.65 -1.44 -5.94
CA LEU A 195 6.89 -2.14 -6.28
C LEU A 195 6.71 -2.88 -7.61
N PHE A 196 7.11 -2.24 -8.70
CA PHE A 196 7.39 -2.92 -9.96
C PHE A 196 8.72 -3.68 -9.86
N CYS A 197 8.73 -4.69 -8.99
CA CYS A 197 9.91 -5.39 -8.53
C CYS A 197 9.60 -6.89 -8.43
N CYS A 198 10.18 -7.70 -9.33
CA CYS A 198 9.94 -9.13 -9.39
C CYS A 198 10.11 -9.80 -8.02
N SER A 199 9.09 -10.55 -7.60
CA SER A 199 9.07 -11.35 -6.36
C SER A 199 9.35 -10.56 -5.08
N ALA A 200 9.41 -9.22 -5.10
CA ALA A 200 9.70 -8.41 -3.92
C ALA A 200 8.65 -8.60 -2.82
N CYS A 201 7.44 -9.02 -3.21
CA CYS A 201 6.34 -9.35 -2.32
C CYS A 201 6.15 -10.88 -2.08
N LYS A 202 7.17 -11.72 -2.36
CA LYS A 202 7.11 -13.17 -2.09
C LYS A 202 7.56 -13.54 -0.66
N TRP A 203 6.63 -13.54 0.30
CA TRP A 203 6.95 -13.79 1.71
C TRP A 203 7.33 -15.25 2.06
N ILE A 204 6.85 -16.23 1.29
CA ILE A 204 7.06 -17.66 1.59
C ILE A 204 8.51 -18.10 1.41
N ASP A 205 9.25 -17.54 0.45
CA ASP A 205 10.63 -17.99 0.18
C ASP A 205 11.57 -17.67 1.36
N ALA A 206 11.22 -16.68 2.18
CA ALA A 206 11.92 -16.41 3.43
C ALA A 206 11.71 -17.50 4.50
N LYS A 207 10.59 -18.26 4.49
CA LYS A 207 10.41 -19.43 5.39
C LYS A 207 11.50 -20.48 5.21
N ARG A 208 12.01 -20.59 3.99
CA ARG A 208 12.98 -21.62 3.57
C ARG A 208 14.40 -21.08 3.47
N SER A 209 14.64 -19.84 3.90
CA SER A 209 15.89 -19.12 3.69
C SER A 209 16.33 -18.40 4.95
N ILE A 210 17.65 -18.22 5.13
CA ILE A 210 18.18 -17.32 6.15
C ILE A 210 17.86 -15.84 5.84
N ARG A 211 17.48 -15.52 4.59
CA ARG A 211 17.22 -14.16 4.13
C ARG A 211 15.80 -13.70 4.49
N VAL A 212 15.70 -12.42 4.81
CA VAL A 212 14.44 -11.75 5.14
C VAL A 212 13.65 -11.41 3.89
N TYR A 213 12.34 -11.48 4.03
CA TYR A 213 11.39 -11.02 3.05
C TYR A 213 11.44 -9.49 2.81
N LEU A 214 11.69 -9.07 1.58
CA LEU A 214 11.98 -7.69 1.19
C LEU A 214 10.85 -6.69 1.50
N ALA A 215 9.63 -6.94 1.06
CA ALA A 215 8.51 -6.03 1.37
C ALA A 215 8.20 -5.99 2.88
N GLY A 216 8.46 -7.07 3.60
CA GLY A 216 8.39 -7.11 5.05
C GLY A 216 9.38 -6.13 5.72
N SER A 217 10.56 -5.92 5.13
CA SER A 217 11.50 -4.92 5.64
C SER A 217 11.01 -3.49 5.51
N TYR A 218 10.28 -3.17 4.44
CA TYR A 218 9.60 -1.88 4.32
C TYR A 218 8.48 -1.75 5.35
N LEU A 219 7.63 -2.77 5.51
CA LEU A 219 6.44 -2.71 6.37
C LEU A 219 6.73 -2.83 7.86
N PHE A 220 7.69 -3.64 8.29
CA PHE A 220 7.97 -3.92 9.72
C PHE A 220 9.30 -3.34 10.18
N GLY A 221 10.08 -2.75 9.28
CA GLY A 221 11.26 -1.96 9.61
C GLY A 221 10.92 -0.69 10.38
N ASN A 222 11.95 0.10 10.66
CA ASN A 222 11.79 1.44 11.23
C ASN A 222 11.29 2.41 10.15
N SER A 223 10.04 2.33 9.67
CA SER A 223 9.55 3.18 8.58
C SER A 223 8.15 3.72 8.84
N LYS A 224 7.72 4.69 8.02
CA LYS A 224 6.31 5.14 7.95
C LYS A 224 5.44 4.29 7.02
N THR A 225 5.98 3.24 6.41
CA THR A 225 5.27 2.47 5.36
C THR A 225 4.04 1.77 5.93
N LEU A 226 2.87 2.04 5.37
CA LEU A 226 1.59 1.45 5.77
C LEU A 226 1.06 0.46 4.74
N VAL A 227 1.39 0.64 3.47
CA VAL A 227 0.87 -0.19 2.38
C VAL A 227 1.90 -0.40 1.29
N ILE A 228 1.91 -1.60 0.72
CA ILE A 228 2.72 -1.96 -0.44
C ILE A 228 1.84 -2.72 -1.41
N VAL A 229 1.90 -2.33 -2.68
CA VAL A 229 1.39 -3.14 -3.79
C VAL A 229 2.58 -3.66 -4.57
N GLY A 230 2.60 -4.94 -4.90
CA GLY A 230 3.70 -5.56 -5.63
C GLY A 230 3.42 -7.02 -5.93
N SER A 231 4.45 -7.77 -6.33
CA SER A 231 4.28 -9.13 -6.87
C SER A 231 5.01 -10.20 -6.07
N THR A 232 4.37 -11.35 -5.89
CA THR A 232 4.91 -12.59 -5.31
C THR A 232 5.70 -13.42 -6.33
N LYS A 233 5.77 -13.00 -7.59
CA LYS A 233 6.50 -13.68 -8.67
C LYS A 233 7.16 -12.69 -9.63
N THR A 234 7.75 -13.23 -10.69
CA THR A 234 8.20 -12.41 -11.82
C THR A 234 7.02 -11.64 -12.45
N GLY A 235 7.29 -10.43 -12.97
CA GLY A 235 6.26 -9.48 -13.39
C GLY A 235 5.67 -8.67 -12.23
N SER A 236 4.93 -7.59 -12.55
CA SER A 236 4.24 -6.74 -11.58
C SER A 236 3.13 -5.93 -12.29
N MET A 237 2.68 -4.83 -11.68
CA MET A 237 1.62 -3.94 -12.18
C MET A 237 2.04 -3.25 -13.49
N LEU A 238 1.23 -3.33 -14.54
CA LEU A 238 1.34 -2.48 -15.73
C LEU A 238 0.08 -1.61 -15.83
N ASN A 239 0.02 -0.65 -16.75
CA ASN A 239 -1.11 0.28 -16.88
C ASN A 239 -1.39 1.00 -15.54
N PHE A 240 -0.36 1.67 -15.02
CA PHE A 240 -0.38 2.26 -13.68
C PHE A 240 -1.47 3.33 -13.53
N SER A 241 -1.83 4.02 -14.61
CA SER A 241 -2.94 4.98 -14.63
C SER A 241 -4.25 4.39 -14.12
N ASN A 242 -4.55 3.11 -14.42
CA ASN A 242 -5.76 2.43 -13.93
C ASN A 242 -5.76 2.22 -12.41
N PHE A 243 -4.59 2.31 -11.76
CA PHE A 243 -4.44 2.27 -10.31
C PHE A 243 -4.36 3.68 -9.70
N TYR A 244 -3.60 4.60 -10.31
CA TYR A 244 -3.37 5.94 -9.77
C TYR A 244 -4.55 6.90 -9.94
N HIS A 245 -5.33 6.79 -11.02
CA HIS A 245 -6.53 7.63 -11.19
C HIS A 245 -7.58 7.40 -10.09
N PRO A 246 -7.97 6.16 -9.76
CA PRO A 246 -8.88 5.95 -8.63
C PRO A 246 -8.34 6.49 -7.31
N LEU A 247 -7.04 6.33 -7.03
CA LEU A 247 -6.41 6.84 -5.80
C LEU A 247 -6.52 8.38 -5.69
N SER A 248 -6.32 9.11 -6.78
CA SER A 248 -6.45 10.58 -6.74
C SER A 248 -7.89 11.05 -6.53
N GLN A 249 -8.86 10.22 -6.88
CA GLN A 249 -10.27 10.40 -6.57
C GLN A 249 -10.65 9.95 -5.14
N LYS A 250 -9.68 9.91 -4.23
CA LYS A 250 -9.84 9.56 -2.80
C LYS A 250 -10.30 8.11 -2.56
N MET A 251 -10.17 7.25 -3.56
CA MET A 251 -10.41 5.82 -3.38
C MET A 251 -9.32 5.21 -2.49
N CYS A 252 -9.67 4.26 -1.63
CA CYS A 252 -8.67 3.53 -0.86
C CYS A 252 -7.85 2.58 -1.76
N VAL A 253 -6.64 2.24 -1.32
CA VAL A 253 -5.71 1.38 -2.08
C VAL A 253 -6.34 0.05 -2.50
N GLY A 254 -7.09 -0.60 -1.62
CA GLY A 254 -7.78 -1.86 -1.92
C GLY A 254 -8.76 -1.74 -3.07
N LYS A 255 -9.61 -0.72 -3.07
CA LYS A 255 -10.57 -0.48 -4.16
C LYS A 255 -9.86 -0.04 -5.45
N ALA A 256 -8.80 0.77 -5.36
CA ALA A 256 -8.01 1.16 -6.53
C ALA A 256 -7.32 -0.05 -7.18
N PHE A 257 -6.80 -0.97 -6.37
CA PHE A 257 -6.22 -2.23 -6.83
C PHE A 257 -7.26 -3.13 -7.52
N LEU A 258 -8.47 -3.19 -6.96
CA LEU A 258 -9.59 -3.92 -7.56
C LEU A 258 -9.99 -3.32 -8.92
N ASN A 259 -10.12 -1.99 -9.01
CA ASN A 259 -10.36 -1.30 -10.28
C ASN A 259 -9.26 -1.56 -11.30
N TRP A 260 -8.00 -1.58 -10.87
CA TRP A 260 -6.89 -1.92 -11.74
C TRP A 260 -7.04 -3.33 -12.33
N TRP A 261 -7.40 -4.34 -11.53
CA TRP A 261 -7.70 -5.68 -12.05
C TRP A 261 -8.80 -5.66 -13.12
N TRP A 262 -9.90 -4.96 -12.83
CA TRP A 262 -11.07 -4.91 -13.70
C TRP A 262 -10.78 -4.27 -15.06
N ILE A 263 -10.03 -3.17 -15.06
CA ILE A 263 -9.76 -2.40 -16.28
C ILE A 263 -8.57 -2.99 -17.04
N THR A 264 -7.52 -3.40 -16.34
CA THR A 264 -6.28 -3.89 -16.96
C THR A 264 -6.38 -5.35 -17.39
N CYS A 265 -6.99 -6.21 -16.57
CA CYS A 265 -7.02 -7.65 -16.80
C CYS A 265 -8.37 -8.14 -17.31
N GLY A 266 -9.47 -7.50 -16.93
CA GLY A 266 -10.81 -7.85 -17.38
C GLY A 266 -11.35 -9.15 -16.77
N ASN A 267 -12.37 -9.73 -17.42
CA ASN A 267 -13.07 -10.94 -16.93
C ASN A 267 -12.37 -12.26 -17.25
N THR A 268 -11.32 -12.23 -18.09
CA THR A 268 -10.62 -13.43 -18.54
C THR A 268 -9.13 -13.17 -18.59
N HIS A 269 -8.33 -14.00 -17.93
CA HIS A 269 -6.88 -13.86 -17.95
C HIS A 269 -6.30 -14.80 -19.01
N ASN A 270 -5.74 -14.21 -20.08
CA ASN A 270 -4.91 -14.98 -20.99
C ASN A 270 -3.50 -15.16 -20.40
N SER A 271 -2.61 -15.84 -21.12
CA SER A 271 -1.25 -16.11 -20.64
C SER A 271 -0.50 -14.85 -20.23
N ALA A 272 -0.68 -13.72 -20.91
CA ALA A 272 -0.03 -12.46 -20.55
C ALA A 272 -0.49 -11.95 -19.18
N GLN A 273 -1.80 -11.91 -18.89
CA GLN A 273 -2.28 -11.54 -17.54
C GLN A 273 -1.76 -12.52 -16.49
N LYS A 274 -1.78 -13.83 -16.77
CA LYS A 274 -1.28 -14.84 -15.85
C LYS A 274 0.21 -14.67 -15.55
N TRP A 275 1.03 -14.43 -16.57
CA TRP A 275 2.48 -14.22 -16.44
C TRP A 275 2.83 -12.90 -15.75
N TRP A 276 2.10 -11.81 -16.02
CA TRP A 276 2.44 -10.51 -15.46
C TRP A 276 1.79 -10.24 -14.11
N HIS A 277 0.55 -10.67 -13.89
CA HIS A 277 -0.30 -10.07 -12.86
C HIS A 277 -0.81 -11.03 -11.78
N ASN A 278 -0.93 -12.34 -12.01
CA ASN A 278 -1.54 -13.26 -11.00
C ASN A 278 -0.82 -13.33 -9.64
N GLY A 279 0.41 -12.80 -9.53
CA GLY A 279 1.12 -12.69 -8.26
C GLY A 279 0.95 -11.35 -7.56
N MET A 280 0.13 -10.45 -8.09
CA MET A 280 -0.06 -9.13 -7.50
C MET A 280 -0.79 -9.24 -6.16
N VAL A 281 -0.26 -8.56 -5.14
CA VAL A 281 -0.78 -8.58 -3.77
C VAL A 281 -0.76 -7.18 -3.16
N ILE A 282 -1.60 -6.99 -2.14
CA ILE A 282 -1.53 -5.86 -1.23
C ILE A 282 -0.99 -6.35 0.11
N LEU A 283 -0.02 -5.63 0.65
CA LEU A 283 0.51 -5.87 1.99
C LEU A 283 0.31 -4.61 2.82
N GLY A 284 -0.11 -4.75 4.07
CA GLY A 284 -0.43 -3.62 4.93
C GLY A 284 -1.90 -3.21 4.85
N ASP A 285 -2.17 -1.92 4.87
CA ASP A 285 -3.49 -1.34 5.06
C ASP A 285 -4.14 -0.98 3.71
N PRO A 286 -5.12 -1.77 3.23
CA PRO A 286 -5.79 -1.47 1.98
C PRO A 286 -6.80 -0.32 2.09
N MET A 287 -7.12 0.14 3.29
CA MET A 287 -8.07 1.23 3.52
C MET A 287 -7.41 2.60 3.40
N LEU A 288 -6.08 2.65 3.27
CA LEU A 288 -5.33 3.88 3.11
C LEU A 288 -5.84 4.71 1.93
N GLN A 289 -6.15 5.98 2.17
CA GLN A 289 -6.53 6.97 1.17
C GLN A 289 -5.39 7.98 1.02
N LEU A 290 -4.58 7.81 -0.01
CA LEU A 290 -3.36 8.61 -0.21
C LEU A 290 -3.63 10.08 -0.48
N ASN A 291 -4.78 10.41 -1.09
CA ASN A 291 -5.20 11.80 -1.31
C ASN A 291 -6.27 12.24 -0.31
N LYS A 292 -6.27 11.68 0.91
CA LYS A 292 -7.20 12.13 1.95
C LYS A 292 -6.94 13.61 2.23
N ASP A 293 -7.99 14.42 2.16
CA ASP A 293 -7.92 15.78 2.67
C ASP A 293 -8.14 15.70 4.17
N ILE A 294 -7.05 15.67 4.92
CA ILE A 294 -7.13 16.07 6.32
C ILE A 294 -7.41 17.56 6.26
N SER A 295 -8.66 17.94 6.54
CA SER A 295 -9.06 19.35 6.61
C SER A 295 -8.40 19.96 7.84
N TYR A 296 -7.13 20.33 7.69
CA TYR A 296 -6.36 21.01 8.72
C TYR A 296 -6.81 22.47 8.75
N LYS A 297 -7.77 22.78 9.61
CA LYS A 297 -8.07 24.14 10.03
C LYS A 297 -7.80 24.21 11.53
N CYS A 298 -6.59 24.59 11.91
CA CYS A 298 -6.39 25.00 13.28
C CYS A 298 -7.15 26.31 13.52
N GLN A 299 -8.19 26.25 14.34
CA GLN A 299 -8.94 27.41 14.82
C GLN A 299 -8.87 27.41 16.34
N ASP A 300 -8.94 28.60 16.96
CA ASP A 300 -9.01 28.70 18.43
C ASP A 300 -10.25 27.99 18.97
N THR A 301 -11.38 28.15 18.28
CA THR A 301 -12.63 27.48 18.62
C THR A 301 -13.32 26.95 17.38
N ILE A 302 -13.81 25.71 17.45
CA ILE A 302 -14.65 25.10 16.42
C ILE A 302 -16.06 24.89 17.00
N ASN A 303 -17.08 25.31 16.26
CA ASN A 303 -18.47 25.02 16.56
C ASN A 303 -19.03 24.06 15.50
N ILE A 304 -19.49 22.89 15.93
CA ILE A 304 -20.01 21.84 15.06
C ILE A 304 -21.51 21.71 15.33
N THR A 305 -22.33 22.05 14.34
CA THR A 305 -23.79 22.04 14.46
C THR A 305 -24.48 20.97 13.62
N SER A 306 -23.73 20.29 12.74
CA SER A 306 -24.23 19.24 11.86
C SER A 306 -23.09 18.42 11.26
N PHE A 307 -23.40 17.20 10.79
CA PHE A 307 -22.46 16.36 10.07
C PHE A 307 -22.30 16.83 8.61
N ASP A 308 -21.05 16.97 8.16
CA ASP A 308 -20.75 17.33 6.77
C ASP A 308 -20.74 16.09 5.89
N PHE A 309 -21.87 15.86 5.20
CA PHE A 309 -22.03 14.75 4.26
C PHE A 309 -21.30 14.94 2.93
N SER A 310 -20.71 16.11 2.67
CA SER A 310 -19.88 16.30 1.47
C SER A 310 -18.55 15.55 1.56
N ASN A 311 -18.08 15.29 2.79
CA ASN A 311 -16.92 14.45 3.04
C ASN A 311 -17.35 12.98 3.19
N GLN A 312 -17.00 12.15 2.20
CA GLN A 312 -17.31 10.72 2.18
C GLN A 312 -16.34 9.87 3.04
N SER A 313 -15.49 10.48 3.86
CA SER A 313 -14.57 9.73 4.71
C SER A 313 -15.30 9.09 5.89
N ASN A 314 -14.95 7.86 6.23
CA ASN A 314 -15.45 7.23 7.46
C ASN A 314 -14.68 7.70 8.71
N LEU A 315 -13.72 8.61 8.57
CA LEU A 315 -12.96 9.19 9.67
C LEU A 315 -12.92 10.72 9.56
N HIS A 316 -13.54 11.39 10.52
CA HIS A 316 -13.56 12.85 10.64
C HIS A 316 -12.67 13.27 11.80
N TYR A 317 -11.87 14.31 11.58
CA TYR A 317 -10.96 14.82 12.60
C TYR A 317 -11.17 16.33 12.76
N TYR A 318 -11.62 16.76 13.94
CA TYR A 318 -11.76 18.16 14.33
C TYR A 318 -10.68 18.49 15.35
N ARG A 319 -9.92 19.56 15.11
CA ARG A 319 -8.80 19.96 15.97
C ARG A 319 -8.86 21.47 16.24
N ALA A 320 -8.85 21.88 17.51
CA ALA A 320 -8.90 23.29 17.89
C ALA A 320 -7.86 23.64 18.96
N ASN A 321 -7.36 24.87 18.94
CA ASN A 321 -6.34 25.34 19.88
C ASN A 321 -6.88 25.48 21.32
N GLN A 322 -8.18 25.74 21.49
CA GLN A 322 -8.77 25.96 22.81
C GLN A 322 -10.02 25.09 23.02
N THR A 323 -11.03 25.23 22.16
CA THR A 323 -12.34 24.63 22.42
C THR A 323 -13.00 24.05 21.17
N ILE A 324 -13.62 22.88 21.30
CA ILE A 324 -14.60 22.37 20.34
C ILE A 324 -15.97 22.33 21.03
N ASN A 325 -16.97 23.00 20.47
CA ASN A 325 -18.36 22.88 20.89
C ASN A 325 -19.13 22.06 19.85
N VAL A 326 -19.78 20.99 20.29
CA VAL A 326 -20.54 20.10 19.42
C VAL A 326 -22.00 20.14 19.84
N ASP A 327 -22.90 20.57 18.96
CA ASP A 327 -24.33 20.60 19.23
C ASP A 327 -25.12 20.08 18.02
N ASN A 328 -26.28 19.47 18.24
CA ASN A 328 -27.13 18.89 17.18
C ASN A 328 -26.37 17.98 16.18
N TYR A 329 -25.40 17.21 16.66
CA TYR A 329 -24.51 16.41 15.82
C TYR A 329 -24.75 14.91 16.02
N VAL A 330 -25.13 14.22 14.94
CA VAL A 330 -25.32 12.77 14.93
C VAL A 330 -24.21 12.15 14.10
N ILE A 331 -23.42 11.27 14.70
CA ILE A 331 -22.37 10.55 13.98
C ILE A 331 -23.03 9.45 13.13
N PRO A 332 -22.83 9.40 11.81
CA PRO A 332 -23.34 8.32 10.98
C PRO A 332 -22.77 6.96 11.38
N VAL A 333 -23.56 5.91 11.22
CA VAL A 333 -23.11 4.53 11.44
C VAL A 333 -21.95 4.23 10.48
N GLY A 334 -20.89 3.60 10.99
CA GLY A 334 -19.67 3.32 10.25
C GLY A 334 -18.67 4.48 10.23
N THR A 335 -18.95 5.59 10.92
CA THR A 335 -18.06 6.74 11.03
C THR A 335 -17.37 6.80 12.39
N HIS A 336 -16.07 7.12 12.38
CA HIS A 336 -15.29 7.52 13.55
C HIS A 336 -15.04 9.03 13.54
N VAL A 337 -15.24 9.70 14.67
CA VAL A 337 -14.98 11.14 14.81
C VAL A 337 -13.98 11.40 15.92
N ILE A 338 -12.91 12.12 15.64
CA ILE A 338 -11.94 12.54 16.65
C ILE A 338 -12.15 14.04 16.90
N PHE A 339 -12.31 14.41 18.17
CA PHE A 339 -12.29 15.80 18.64
C PHE A 339 -11.00 16.03 19.44
N ASP A 340 -10.13 16.93 19.01
CA ASP A 340 -8.85 17.20 19.66
C ASP A 340 -8.67 18.68 19.98
N ALA A 341 -8.95 19.02 21.23
CA ALA A 341 -8.82 20.36 21.76
C ALA A 341 -8.68 20.32 23.28
N PRO A 342 -8.10 21.36 23.90
CA PRO A 342 -8.03 21.43 25.34
C PRO A 342 -9.37 21.27 26.06
N ASN A 343 -10.43 21.80 25.44
CA ASN A 343 -11.80 21.67 25.92
C ASN A 343 -12.69 21.13 24.80
N VAL A 344 -13.45 20.07 25.07
CA VAL A 344 -14.48 19.56 24.16
C VAL A 344 -15.81 19.51 24.90
N ASN A 345 -16.76 20.34 24.44
CA ASN A 345 -18.10 20.44 24.98
C ASN A 345 -19.07 19.69 24.07
N LEU A 346 -19.57 18.54 24.53
CA LEU A 346 -20.65 17.81 23.85
C LEU A 346 -22.00 18.30 24.38
N GLY A 347 -22.78 18.92 23.52
CA GLY A 347 -24.13 19.40 23.79
C GLY A 347 -25.14 18.26 23.98
N THR A 348 -26.32 18.60 24.50
CA THR A 348 -27.36 17.63 24.87
C THR A 348 -27.91 16.82 23.68
N ASN A 349 -27.76 17.34 22.46
CA ASN A 349 -28.25 16.72 21.23
C ASN A 349 -27.14 16.01 20.44
N PHE A 350 -25.96 15.81 21.03
CA PHE A 350 -24.92 14.95 20.45
C PHE A 350 -25.33 13.48 20.55
N ILE A 351 -25.30 12.76 19.42
CA ILE A 351 -25.70 11.35 19.36
C ILE A 351 -24.60 10.54 18.66
N CYS A 352 -24.11 9.51 19.36
CA CYS A 352 -23.25 8.48 18.80
C CYS A 352 -24.03 7.14 18.80
N PRO A 353 -24.70 6.77 17.69
CA PRO A 353 -25.48 5.54 17.62
C PRO A 353 -24.57 4.29 17.63
N LEU A 354 -25.16 3.11 17.91
CA LEU A 354 -24.44 1.84 17.80
C LEU A 354 -23.86 1.67 16.40
N GLY A 355 -22.56 1.38 16.32
CA GLY A 355 -21.82 1.27 15.05
C GLY A 355 -21.17 2.58 14.58
N ALA A 356 -21.41 3.70 15.27
CA ALA A 356 -20.56 4.88 15.22
C ALA A 356 -19.58 4.90 16.40
N THR A 357 -18.49 5.65 16.28
CA THR A 357 -17.51 5.81 17.36
C THR A 357 -16.95 7.23 17.41
N PHE A 358 -16.48 7.66 18.58
CA PHE A 358 -15.75 8.92 18.70
C PHE A 358 -14.65 8.85 19.75
N GLU A 359 -13.69 9.77 19.64
CA GLU A 359 -12.58 9.95 20.58
C GLU A 359 -12.45 11.44 20.94
N ILE A 360 -12.12 11.73 22.20
CA ILE A 360 -11.75 13.08 22.66
C ILE A 360 -10.28 13.08 23.06
N ARG A 361 -9.53 14.06 22.56
CA ARG A 361 -8.13 14.31 22.88
C ARG A 361 -7.92 15.73 23.39
N ASN A 362 -6.86 15.91 24.14
CA ASN A 362 -6.51 17.15 24.84
C ASN A 362 -5.13 17.68 24.39
N LYS A 363 -4.81 17.57 23.09
CA LYS A 363 -3.55 18.10 22.53
C LYS A 363 -3.74 19.46 21.85
N GLY A 364 -4.90 19.65 21.21
CA GLY A 364 -5.14 20.84 20.38
C GLY A 364 -4.32 20.83 19.10
N CYS A 365 -3.96 22.01 18.57
CA CYS A 365 -3.22 22.09 17.29
C CYS A 365 -1.70 21.91 17.37
N GLN A 366 -1.20 21.23 18.40
CA GLN A 366 0.24 21.06 18.61
C GLN A 366 0.89 20.09 17.64
#